data_AF-A0A7G6TT52-F1
#
_entry.id   AF-A0A7G6TT52-F1
#
_cell.length_a   1.000
_cell.length_b   1.000
_cell.length_c   1.000
_cell.angle_alpha   90.00
_cell.angle_beta   90.00
_cell.angle_gamma   90.00
#
_symmetry.space_group_name_H-M   'P 1'
#
loop_
_entity.id
_entity.type
_entity.pdbx_description
1 polymer ?
#
loop_
_entity_poly.entity_id
_entity_poly.type
_entity_poly.pdbx_seq_one_letter_code
_entity_poly.pdbx_strand_id
1 'polypeptide(L)'
;MPAPTPDRFIVRTIAALLALASLTAFVPQPSYAGASEPPAVTARQRTEKKTFTDSEIIDGFFKTAFGAEYHLAGRVDRIRKYELPVRVFAEGRADRKAQIAKVVTDIARRVQHLNIAMADNRDDANVLVKLVRDRDLYRTISTFYGTDRANEIRDSLDPQCLSGFRKNEAFEIERSDVILTVDNGDFVFLDCAYEELLQSLGPINDTSTVPWTMFNDNVQMGFFDVYDQYILNILYDPRIKAGMTVQEVKDVLPQVLTDVRIWVSKVNELQD
;
A
#
# COMPACT_ATOMS: atom_id res chain seq x y z
N MET A 1 38.94 15.31 98.42
CA MET A 1 38.25 16.61 98.53
C MET A 1 37.76 17.01 97.14
N PRO A 2 36.59 17.66 97.03
CA PRO A 2 35.36 17.03 96.53
C PRO A 2 34.85 17.59 95.18
N ALA A 3 33.80 16.93 94.67
CA ALA A 3 32.86 17.38 93.63
C ALA A 3 32.16 18.72 94.01
N PRO A 4 31.42 19.46 93.13
CA PRO A 4 30.27 18.93 92.37
C PRO A 4 29.98 19.55 90.96
N THR A 5 29.02 18.91 90.28
CA THR A 5 28.24 19.33 89.10
C THR A 5 27.48 20.64 89.30
N PRO A 6 26.96 21.29 88.23
CA PRO A 6 25.56 21.01 87.83
C PRO A 6 25.26 21.11 86.31
N ASP A 7 24.24 20.35 85.89
CA ASP A 7 23.14 20.70 84.97
C ASP A 7 23.44 21.46 83.66
N ARG A 8 22.91 21.07 82.49
CA ARG A 8 21.48 20.86 82.23
C ARG A 8 21.22 20.48 80.76
N PHE A 9 20.05 19.87 80.54
CA PHE A 9 19.26 19.82 79.30
C PHE A 9 19.64 18.83 78.18
N ILE A 10 19.03 17.65 78.30
CA ILE A 10 18.23 16.96 77.28
C ILE A 10 17.94 17.81 76.03
N VAL A 11 18.46 17.40 74.87
CA VAL A 11 17.67 17.33 73.63
C VAL A 11 18.08 16.06 72.89
N ARG A 12 17.18 15.08 72.87
CA ARG A 12 17.23 13.95 71.95
C ARG A 12 16.91 14.47 70.55
N THR A 13 17.91 14.74 69.73
CA THR A 13 17.71 14.92 68.29
C THR A 13 17.63 13.54 67.64
N ILE A 14 16.41 13.04 67.50
CA ILE A 14 16.08 11.97 66.56
C ILE A 14 16.33 12.55 65.17
N ALA A 15 17.42 12.13 64.52
CA ALA A 15 17.63 12.39 63.11
C ALA A 15 16.66 11.51 62.32
N ALA A 16 15.49 12.05 62.00
CA ALA A 16 14.58 11.46 61.03
C ALA A 16 15.22 11.59 59.65
N LEU A 17 15.80 10.48 59.15
CA LEU A 17 16.15 10.34 57.73
C LEU A 17 14.84 10.33 56.92
N LEU A 18 14.42 11.51 56.47
CA LEU A 18 13.42 11.68 55.44
C LEU A 18 13.97 11.10 54.13
N ALA A 19 13.57 9.88 53.80
CA ALA A 19 13.66 9.37 52.45
C ALA A 19 12.77 10.24 51.55
N LEU A 20 13.35 11.20 50.83
CA LEU A 20 12.67 11.84 49.71
C LEU A 20 12.48 10.78 48.63
N ALA A 21 11.33 10.11 48.65
CA ALA A 21 10.81 9.43 47.48
C ALA A 21 10.49 10.53 46.45
N SER A 22 11.41 10.75 45.50
CA SER A 22 11.14 11.55 44.32
C SER A 22 10.03 10.87 43.52
N LEU A 23 8.78 11.27 43.76
CA LEU A 23 7.69 11.02 42.82
C LEU A 23 8.04 11.77 41.54
N THR A 24 8.73 11.11 40.62
CA THR A 24 8.68 11.49 39.21
C THR A 24 7.25 11.27 38.78
N ALA A 25 6.47 12.35 38.72
CA ALA A 25 5.19 12.33 38.05
C ALA A 25 5.46 11.84 36.63
N PHE A 26 5.03 10.61 36.35
CA PHE A 26 4.95 10.08 34.99
C PHE A 26 3.94 10.99 34.29
N VAL A 27 4.43 12.02 33.61
CA VAL A 27 3.60 12.79 32.70
C VAL A 27 3.30 11.81 31.56
N PRO A 28 2.06 11.33 31.40
CA PRO A 28 1.75 10.51 30.24
C PRO A 28 2.05 11.36 29.01
N GLN A 29 3.03 10.93 28.21
CA GLN A 29 3.23 11.52 26.90
C GLN A 29 1.91 11.33 26.14
N PRO A 30 1.42 12.34 25.41
CA PRO A 30 0.27 12.15 24.56
C PRO A 30 0.59 11.00 23.62
N SER A 31 -0.14 9.89 23.77
CA SER A 31 -0.20 8.84 22.77
C SER A 31 -0.48 9.55 21.46
N TYR A 32 0.40 9.42 20.47
CA TYR A 32 0.06 9.80 19.10
C TYR A 32 -1.17 8.97 18.75
N ALA A 33 -2.35 9.57 18.89
CA ALA A 33 -3.58 9.02 18.34
C ALA A 33 -3.24 8.76 16.87
N GLY A 34 -3.21 7.48 16.48
CA GLY A 34 -2.95 7.11 15.10
C GLY A 34 -3.87 7.96 14.24
N ALA A 35 -3.27 8.70 13.29
CA ALA A 35 -4.03 9.59 12.42
C ALA A 35 -5.32 8.88 11.99
N SER A 36 -6.45 9.43 12.41
CA SER A 36 -7.76 8.90 12.05
C SER A 36 -7.83 8.86 10.53
N GLU A 37 -8.40 7.78 9.98
CA GLU A 37 -8.60 7.64 8.55
C GLU A 37 -9.27 8.89 7.97
N PRO A 38 -8.84 9.40 6.79
CA PRO A 38 -9.39 10.64 6.26
C PRO A 38 -10.91 10.54 6.08
N PRO A 39 -11.71 11.56 6.45
CA PRO A 39 -13.17 11.50 6.35
C PRO A 39 -13.70 11.14 4.95
N ALA A 40 -12.98 11.56 3.90
CA ALA A 40 -13.29 11.26 2.51
C ALA A 40 -13.16 9.77 2.17
N VAL A 41 -12.23 9.05 2.80
CA VAL A 41 -12.07 7.59 2.69
C VAL A 41 -13.24 6.89 3.37
N THR A 42 -13.53 7.25 4.62
CA THR A 42 -14.66 6.67 5.38
C THR A 42 -16.01 6.89 4.68
N ALA A 43 -16.21 8.05 4.05
CA ALA A 43 -17.44 8.32 3.29
C ALA A 43 -17.59 7.37 2.09
N ARG A 44 -16.49 7.10 1.37
CA ARG A 44 -16.49 6.21 0.19
C ARG A 44 -16.63 4.74 0.55
N GLN A 45 -16.01 4.29 1.65
CA GLN A 45 -16.20 2.93 2.18
C GLN A 45 -17.68 2.63 2.49
N ARG A 46 -18.46 3.65 2.89
CA ARG A 46 -19.90 3.48 3.17
C ARG A 46 -20.75 3.34 1.90
N THR A 47 -20.29 3.93 0.79
CA THR A 47 -21.03 3.95 -0.49
C THR A 47 -20.45 2.97 -1.51
N GLU A 48 -19.39 2.26 -1.16
CA GLU A 48 -18.73 1.26 -1.98
C GLU A 48 -19.72 0.17 -2.45
N LYS A 49 -19.68 -0.16 -3.75
CA LYS A 49 -20.36 -1.34 -4.29
C LYS A 49 -19.58 -2.58 -3.87
N LYS A 50 -20.27 -3.56 -3.27
CA LYS A 50 -19.63 -4.80 -2.74
C LYS A 50 -20.06 -6.08 -3.46
N THR A 51 -21.08 -6.00 -4.30
CA THR A 51 -21.64 -7.14 -5.03
C THR A 51 -21.45 -6.90 -6.52
N PHE A 52 -20.80 -7.84 -7.18
CA PHE A 52 -20.47 -7.77 -8.61
C PHE A 52 -20.82 -9.08 -9.30
N THR A 53 -21.26 -9.02 -10.55
CA THR A 53 -21.47 -10.23 -11.36
C THR A 53 -20.14 -10.82 -11.80
N ASP A 54 -20.13 -12.10 -12.19
CA ASP A 54 -18.93 -12.72 -12.78
C ASP A 54 -18.46 -11.96 -14.03
N SER A 55 -19.38 -11.55 -14.89
CA SER A 55 -19.04 -10.80 -16.11
C SER A 55 -18.40 -9.45 -15.79
N GLU A 56 -18.88 -8.74 -14.76
CA GLU A 56 -18.30 -7.48 -14.31
C GLU A 56 -16.87 -7.66 -13.81
N ILE A 57 -16.61 -8.70 -13.01
CA ILE A 57 -15.26 -9.00 -12.48
C ILE A 57 -14.32 -9.43 -13.61
N ILE A 58 -14.78 -10.35 -14.48
CA ILE A 58 -13.98 -10.91 -15.57
C ILE A 58 -13.60 -9.81 -16.58
N ASP A 59 -14.55 -8.96 -16.97
CA ASP A 59 -14.30 -7.86 -17.89
C ASP A 59 -13.25 -6.88 -17.35
N GLY A 60 -13.38 -6.48 -16.08
CA GLY A 60 -12.41 -5.59 -15.46
C GLY A 60 -11.04 -6.21 -15.28
N PHE A 61 -10.96 -7.48 -14.90
CA PHE A 61 -9.69 -8.20 -14.84
C PHE A 61 -8.97 -8.19 -16.20
N PHE A 62 -9.67 -8.50 -17.30
CA PHE A 62 -9.04 -8.49 -18.61
C PHE A 62 -8.60 -7.08 -19.04
N LYS A 63 -9.44 -6.07 -18.82
CA LYS A 63 -9.11 -4.68 -19.18
C LYS A 63 -7.90 -4.13 -18.42
N THR A 64 -7.72 -4.51 -17.17
CA THR A 64 -6.66 -3.98 -16.30
C THR A 64 -5.37 -4.80 -16.43
N ALA A 65 -5.45 -6.12 -16.55
CA ALA A 65 -4.28 -6.99 -16.72
C ALA A 65 -3.71 -7.00 -18.16
N PHE A 66 -4.58 -6.94 -19.18
CA PHE A 66 -4.21 -7.03 -20.60
C PHE A 66 -4.45 -5.75 -21.40
N GLY A 67 -5.15 -4.76 -20.84
CA GLY A 67 -5.51 -3.52 -21.53
C GLY A 67 -6.89 -3.57 -22.20
N ALA A 68 -7.46 -2.40 -22.47
CA ALA A 68 -8.81 -2.27 -23.02
C ALA A 68 -9.00 -2.88 -24.43
N GLU A 69 -7.91 -3.03 -25.19
CA GLU A 69 -7.90 -3.49 -26.58
C GLU A 69 -7.24 -4.87 -26.76
N TYR A 70 -7.39 -5.78 -25.79
CA TYR A 70 -6.76 -7.13 -25.76
C TYR A 70 -6.99 -8.04 -27.00
N HIS A 71 -7.64 -7.55 -28.06
CA HIS A 71 -7.87 -8.17 -29.37
C HIS A 71 -6.96 -7.67 -30.51
N LEU A 72 -6.07 -6.69 -30.27
CA LEU A 72 -5.17 -6.15 -31.30
C LEU A 72 -3.70 -6.46 -30.94
N ALA A 73 -2.95 -6.96 -31.92
CA ALA A 73 -1.57 -7.43 -31.72
C ALA A 73 -0.62 -6.30 -31.21
N GLY A 74 -0.15 -6.44 -29.95
CA GLY A 74 0.87 -5.61 -29.25
C GLY A 74 0.26 -4.57 -28.28
N ARG A 75 0.75 -4.27 -27.06
CA ARG A 75 2.05 -4.46 -26.36
C ARG A 75 1.94 -5.27 -25.04
N VAL A 76 0.73 -5.68 -24.65
CA VAL A 76 0.45 -6.45 -23.44
C VAL A 76 -0.58 -7.53 -23.76
N ASP A 77 -0.14 -8.71 -24.13
CA ASP A 77 -1.00 -9.85 -24.46
C ASP A 77 -0.81 -11.02 -23.49
N ARG A 78 -0.14 -10.76 -22.36
CA ARG A 78 0.36 -11.75 -21.42
C ARG A 78 0.28 -11.26 -19.98
N ILE A 79 -0.04 -12.17 -19.06
CA ILE A 79 0.01 -11.90 -17.62
C ILE A 79 1.43 -11.51 -17.19
N ARG A 80 1.51 -10.42 -16.43
CA ARG A 80 2.73 -9.95 -15.77
C ARG A 80 2.44 -9.91 -14.27
N LYS A 81 3.20 -10.67 -13.48
CA LYS A 81 3.03 -10.74 -12.02
C LYS A 81 4.35 -11.11 -11.36
N TYR A 82 4.45 -10.88 -10.07
CA TYR A 82 5.55 -11.43 -9.27
C TYR A 82 5.34 -12.93 -9.03
N GLU A 83 6.42 -13.71 -9.18
CA GLU A 83 6.50 -15.12 -8.73
C GLU A 83 7.31 -15.24 -7.41
N LEU A 84 8.08 -14.20 -7.08
CA LEU A 84 8.86 -14.09 -5.83
C LEU A 84 8.12 -13.27 -4.78
N PRO A 85 8.48 -13.39 -3.48
CA PRO A 85 7.98 -12.49 -2.45
C PRO A 85 8.23 -11.03 -2.80
N VAL A 86 7.22 -10.19 -2.61
CA VAL A 86 7.27 -8.76 -2.88
C VAL A 86 7.77 -8.04 -1.64
N ARG A 87 8.83 -7.27 -1.79
CA ARG A 87 9.51 -6.55 -0.70
C ARG A 87 9.57 -5.08 -1.06
N VAL A 88 8.81 -4.29 -0.31
CA VAL A 88 8.58 -2.87 -0.57
C VAL A 88 9.49 -2.03 0.32
N PHE A 89 10.30 -1.17 -0.28
CA PHE A 89 11.10 -0.18 0.45
C PHE A 89 10.67 1.23 0.08
N ALA A 90 10.33 2.04 1.08
CA ALA A 90 9.96 3.44 0.88
C ALA A 90 11.09 4.38 1.29
N GLU A 91 11.43 5.34 0.43
CA GLU A 91 12.48 6.34 0.64
C GLU A 91 11.88 7.76 0.63
N GLY A 92 12.27 8.60 1.59
CA GLY A 92 11.75 9.96 1.76
C GLY A 92 11.06 10.21 3.11
N ARG A 93 9.93 10.92 3.12
CA ARG A 93 9.27 11.47 4.33
C ARG A 93 8.74 10.38 5.28
N ALA A 94 9.11 10.41 6.55
CA ALA A 94 8.87 9.33 7.51
C ALA A 94 7.39 9.04 7.81
N ASP A 95 6.55 10.07 7.91
CA ASP A 95 5.10 9.95 8.09
C ASP A 95 4.41 9.25 6.91
N ARG A 96 4.81 9.61 5.67
CA ARG A 96 4.32 8.95 4.44
C ARG A 96 4.80 7.51 4.36
N LYS A 97 6.05 7.21 4.76
CA LYS A 97 6.53 5.81 4.88
C LYS A 97 5.65 4.98 5.82
N ALA A 98 5.23 5.54 6.95
CA ALA A 98 4.34 4.84 7.88
C ALA A 98 2.95 4.57 7.27
N GLN A 99 2.44 5.46 6.41
CA GLN A 99 1.22 5.21 5.64
C GLN A 99 1.42 4.11 4.59
N ILE A 100 2.53 4.11 3.85
CA ILE A 100 2.86 3.03 2.90
C ILE A 100 2.93 1.67 3.61
N ALA A 101 3.53 1.59 4.79
CA ALA A 101 3.57 0.34 5.56
C ALA A 101 2.16 -0.18 5.92
N LYS A 102 1.21 0.72 6.19
CA LYS A 102 -0.20 0.35 6.41
C LYS A 102 -0.86 -0.15 5.12
N VAL A 103 -0.66 0.53 4.00
CA VAL A 103 -1.14 0.10 2.67
C VAL A 103 -0.63 -1.31 2.33
N VAL A 104 0.68 -1.53 2.47
CA VAL A 104 1.30 -2.84 2.23
C VAL A 104 0.72 -3.93 3.14
N THR A 105 0.49 -3.61 4.42
CA THR A 105 -0.13 -4.54 5.37
C THR A 105 -1.58 -4.88 4.99
N ASP A 106 -2.33 -3.90 4.50
CA ASP A 106 -3.71 -4.10 4.05
C ASP A 106 -3.78 -4.98 2.80
N ILE A 107 -2.91 -4.70 1.81
CA ILE A 107 -2.76 -5.56 0.61
C ILE A 107 -2.39 -6.99 1.01
N ALA A 108 -1.39 -7.17 1.88
CA ALA A 108 -0.94 -8.49 2.35
C ALA A 108 -2.06 -9.30 3.03
N ARG A 109 -2.98 -8.61 3.72
CA ARG A 109 -4.12 -9.26 4.37
C ARG A 109 -5.19 -9.71 3.37
N ARG A 110 -5.38 -8.94 2.30
CA ARG A 110 -6.54 -9.07 1.40
C ARG A 110 -6.25 -9.89 0.15
N VAL A 111 -4.98 -10.13 -0.19
CA VAL A 111 -4.58 -10.96 -1.35
C VAL A 111 -4.01 -12.30 -0.89
N GLN A 112 -4.78 -13.38 -1.05
CA GLN A 112 -4.53 -14.68 -0.41
C GLN A 112 -3.16 -15.31 -0.72
N HIS A 113 -2.67 -15.11 -1.94
CA HIS A 113 -1.50 -15.81 -2.48
C HIS A 113 -0.33 -14.87 -2.77
N LEU A 114 -0.36 -13.66 -2.21
CA LEU A 114 0.69 -12.66 -2.37
C LEU A 114 1.49 -12.52 -1.08
N ASN A 115 2.76 -12.91 -1.12
CA ASN A 115 3.71 -12.66 -0.03
C ASN A 115 4.33 -11.27 -0.18
N ILE A 116 3.61 -10.23 0.23
CA ILE A 116 4.08 -8.84 0.23
C ILE A 116 4.37 -8.34 1.64
N ALA A 117 5.49 -7.63 1.82
CA ALA A 117 5.87 -7.01 3.08
C ALA A 117 6.79 -5.80 2.86
N MET A 118 6.92 -4.95 3.87
CA MET A 118 7.97 -3.93 3.89
C MET A 118 9.35 -4.60 4.03
N ALA A 119 10.35 -4.04 3.36
CA ALA A 119 11.75 -4.39 3.54
C ALA A 119 12.41 -3.42 4.52
N ASP A 120 13.35 -3.92 5.33
CA ASP A 120 14.15 -3.10 6.24
C ASP A 120 15.17 -2.25 5.48
N ASN A 121 15.78 -2.84 4.44
CA ASN A 121 16.81 -2.22 3.63
C ASN A 121 16.41 -2.14 2.16
N ARG A 122 16.96 -1.15 1.46
CA ARG A 122 16.73 -0.93 0.04
C ARG A 122 17.18 -2.11 -0.84
N ASP A 123 18.27 -2.76 -0.47
CA ASP A 123 18.88 -3.82 -1.29
C ASP A 123 18.10 -5.14 -1.23
N ASP A 124 17.24 -5.30 -0.22
CA ASP A 124 16.34 -6.46 -0.06
C ASP A 124 15.00 -6.26 -0.79
N ALA A 125 14.78 -5.09 -1.41
CA ALA A 125 13.51 -4.70 -2.00
C ALA A 125 13.47 -4.85 -3.52
N ASN A 126 12.37 -5.42 -4.01
CA ASN A 126 12.03 -5.46 -5.43
C ASN A 126 10.95 -4.42 -5.81
N VAL A 127 10.31 -3.76 -4.84
CA VAL A 127 9.46 -2.58 -5.08
C VAL A 127 10.07 -1.38 -4.37
N LEU A 128 10.43 -0.35 -5.13
CA LEU A 128 10.96 0.90 -4.58
C LEU A 128 9.93 2.01 -4.65
N VAL A 129 9.52 2.53 -3.49
CA VAL A 129 8.65 3.69 -3.38
C VAL A 129 9.48 4.94 -3.11
N LYS A 130 9.51 5.88 -4.06
CA LYS A 130 10.16 7.19 -3.94
C LYS A 130 9.13 8.24 -3.57
N LEU A 131 9.28 8.78 -2.36
CA LEU A 131 8.42 9.84 -1.83
C LEU A 131 9.07 11.19 -2.13
N VAL A 132 8.49 11.95 -3.04
CA VAL A 132 9.07 13.18 -3.59
C VAL A 132 8.16 14.39 -3.36
N ARG A 133 8.72 15.59 -3.41
CA ARG A 133 7.91 16.81 -3.50
C ARG A 133 7.35 16.94 -4.90
N ASP A 134 6.19 17.58 -5.03
CA ASP A 134 5.53 17.78 -6.32
C ASP A 134 6.46 18.43 -7.37
N ARG A 135 7.12 19.53 -6.97
CA ARG A 135 8.14 20.24 -7.79
C ARG A 135 9.33 19.36 -8.25
N ASP A 136 9.56 18.23 -7.61
CA ASP A 136 10.68 17.33 -7.86
C ASP A 136 10.24 16.06 -8.64
N LEU A 137 8.94 15.90 -8.90
CA LEU A 137 8.34 14.73 -9.56
C LEU A 137 8.91 14.51 -10.95
N TYR A 138 8.79 15.49 -11.85
CA TYR A 138 9.27 15.36 -13.23
C TYR A 138 10.78 15.08 -13.31
N ARG A 139 11.58 15.70 -12.43
CA ARG A 139 13.03 15.43 -12.33
C ARG A 139 13.29 13.98 -11.93
N THR A 140 12.49 13.46 -10.99
CA THR A 140 12.58 12.07 -10.54
C THR A 140 12.20 11.12 -11.67
N ILE A 141 11.07 11.33 -12.34
CA ILE A 141 10.63 10.53 -13.50
C ILE A 141 11.74 10.50 -14.58
N SER A 142 12.31 11.65 -14.92
CA SER A 142 13.42 11.77 -15.89
C SER A 142 14.66 10.97 -15.48
N THR A 143 14.96 10.91 -14.19
CA THR A 143 16.11 10.15 -13.67
C THR A 143 15.87 8.64 -13.75
N PHE A 144 14.63 8.19 -13.54
CA PHE A 144 14.26 6.78 -13.52
C PHE A 144 14.03 6.20 -14.93
N TYR A 145 13.33 6.93 -15.79
CA TYR A 145 12.84 6.45 -17.08
C TYR A 145 13.59 7.05 -18.28
N GLY A 146 14.49 8.01 -18.05
CA GLY A 146 15.13 8.78 -19.11
C GLY A 146 14.28 9.94 -19.61
N THR A 147 14.92 10.94 -20.20
CA THR A 147 14.29 12.21 -20.58
C THR A 147 13.19 12.04 -21.63
N ASP A 148 13.39 11.19 -22.64
CA ASP A 148 12.42 11.00 -23.72
C ASP A 148 11.12 10.40 -23.17
N ARG A 149 11.22 9.30 -22.40
CA ARG A 149 10.05 8.68 -21.78
C ARG A 149 9.39 9.58 -20.74
N ALA A 150 10.17 10.37 -20.01
CA ALA A 150 9.62 11.33 -19.05
C ALA A 150 8.86 12.48 -19.74
N ASN A 151 9.32 12.93 -20.91
CA ASN A 151 8.57 13.89 -21.73
C ASN A 151 7.26 13.29 -22.22
N GLU A 152 7.27 12.06 -22.75
CA GLU A 152 6.05 11.37 -23.14
C GLU A 152 5.06 11.26 -21.98
N ILE A 153 5.53 10.85 -20.79
CA ILE A 153 4.73 10.77 -19.57
C ILE A 153 4.13 12.13 -19.22
N ARG A 154 4.94 13.21 -19.17
CA ARG A 154 4.44 14.55 -18.86
C ARG A 154 3.42 15.06 -19.88
N ASP A 155 3.62 14.74 -21.15
CA ASP A 155 2.79 15.27 -22.23
C ASP A 155 1.48 14.46 -22.40
N SER A 156 1.43 13.23 -21.87
CA SER A 156 0.26 12.33 -21.94
C SER A 156 -0.47 12.14 -20.62
N LEU A 157 0.20 12.38 -19.49
CA LEU A 157 -0.31 12.22 -18.14
C LEU A 157 -0.12 13.56 -17.39
N ASP A 158 -1.03 13.90 -16.48
CA ASP A 158 -0.81 14.93 -15.45
C ASP A 158 -0.49 14.23 -14.12
N PRO A 159 0.66 13.52 -14.00
CA PRO A 159 0.82 12.55 -12.94
C PRO A 159 0.97 13.27 -11.60
N GLN A 160 0.09 12.96 -10.65
CA GLN A 160 0.33 13.21 -9.23
C GLN A 160 1.16 12.08 -8.59
N CYS A 161 1.21 10.93 -9.26
CA CYS A 161 1.93 9.74 -8.91
C CYS A 161 2.26 8.96 -10.19
N LEU A 162 3.17 7.98 -10.10
CA LEU A 162 3.51 7.10 -11.22
C LEU A 162 4.06 5.77 -10.72
N SER A 163 3.62 4.65 -11.30
CA SER A 163 4.27 3.35 -11.16
C SER A 163 4.72 2.77 -12.49
N GLY A 164 5.67 1.84 -12.38
CA GLY A 164 6.20 1.08 -13.49
C GLY A 164 6.91 -0.16 -13.00
N PHE A 165 7.08 -1.14 -13.88
CA PHE A 165 7.85 -2.33 -13.56
C PHE A 165 8.66 -2.87 -14.74
N ARG A 166 9.73 -3.58 -14.39
CA ARG A 166 10.52 -4.39 -15.30
C ARG A 166 10.19 -5.85 -15.10
N LYS A 167 10.21 -6.59 -16.20
CA LYS A 167 9.92 -8.02 -16.25
C LYS A 167 10.98 -8.75 -17.07
N ASN A 168 11.16 -10.03 -16.81
CA ASN A 168 11.98 -10.91 -17.65
C ASN A 168 11.22 -11.40 -18.90
N GLU A 169 11.86 -12.27 -19.68
CA GLU A 169 11.27 -12.87 -20.90
C GLU A 169 10.09 -13.80 -20.59
N ALA A 170 10.02 -14.37 -19.39
CA ALA A 170 8.89 -15.17 -18.91
C ALA A 170 7.72 -14.32 -18.37
N PHE A 171 7.81 -12.99 -18.51
CA PHE A 171 6.83 -12.02 -18.02
C PHE A 171 6.69 -11.95 -16.49
N GLU A 172 7.66 -12.50 -15.76
CA GLU A 172 7.73 -12.36 -14.31
C GLU A 172 8.24 -10.97 -13.98
N ILE A 173 7.57 -10.27 -13.06
CA ILE A 173 8.01 -8.97 -12.59
C ILE A 173 9.23 -9.17 -11.71
N GLU A 174 10.33 -8.48 -12.06
CA GLU A 174 11.58 -8.52 -11.31
C GLU A 174 11.73 -7.32 -10.37
N ARG A 175 11.24 -6.16 -10.82
CA ARG A 175 11.34 -4.92 -10.06
C ARG A 175 10.27 -3.92 -10.44
N SER A 176 9.71 -3.22 -9.46
CA SER A 176 8.82 -2.09 -9.67
C SER A 176 9.38 -0.81 -9.02
N ASP A 177 9.08 0.32 -9.67
CA ASP A 177 9.37 1.66 -9.17
C ASP A 177 8.04 2.41 -9.04
N VAL A 178 7.79 3.00 -7.87
CA VAL A 178 6.59 3.76 -7.52
C VAL A 178 7.03 5.15 -7.06
N ILE A 179 6.49 6.21 -7.63
CA ILE A 179 6.82 7.58 -7.30
C ILE A 179 5.55 8.25 -6.79
N LEU A 180 5.60 8.78 -5.56
CA LEU A 180 4.45 9.43 -4.93
C LEU A 180 4.83 10.84 -4.48
N THR A 181 3.97 11.80 -4.77
CA THR A 181 4.10 13.16 -4.26
C THR A 181 3.65 13.22 -2.80
N VAL A 182 4.42 13.91 -1.94
CA VAL A 182 4.16 13.94 -0.49
C VAL A 182 3.44 15.19 -0.01
N ASP A 183 3.44 16.25 -0.82
CA ASP A 183 2.95 17.57 -0.44
C ASP A 183 1.41 17.70 -0.58
N ASN A 184 0.76 16.63 -1.04
CA ASN A 184 -0.69 16.50 -1.15
C ASN A 184 -1.37 16.16 0.18
N GLY A 185 -2.69 16.34 0.26
CA GLY A 185 -3.50 15.93 1.41
C GLY A 185 -3.55 14.41 1.60
N ASP A 186 -3.89 13.95 2.81
CA ASP A 186 -3.86 12.51 3.16
C ASP A 186 -4.73 11.63 2.27
N PHE A 187 -5.90 12.12 1.85
CA PHE A 187 -6.77 11.40 0.92
C PHE A 187 -6.06 11.15 -0.42
N VAL A 188 -5.57 12.21 -1.06
CA VAL A 188 -4.89 12.13 -2.37
C VAL A 188 -3.64 11.26 -2.28
N PHE A 189 -2.89 11.36 -1.18
CA PHE A 189 -1.73 10.51 -0.97
C PHE A 189 -2.12 9.02 -0.87
N LEU A 190 -3.16 8.68 -0.10
CA LEU A 190 -3.60 7.30 0.04
C LEU A 190 -4.17 6.76 -1.27
N ASP A 191 -4.89 7.58 -2.02
CA ASP A 191 -5.46 7.22 -3.32
C ASP A 191 -4.35 6.79 -4.29
N CYS A 192 -3.39 7.68 -4.54
CA CYS A 192 -2.18 7.38 -5.30
C CYS A 192 -1.40 6.19 -4.71
N ALA A 193 -1.26 6.08 -3.38
CA ALA A 193 -0.49 5.01 -2.78
C ALA A 193 -1.11 3.62 -3.03
N TYR A 194 -2.43 3.50 -2.94
CA TYR A 194 -3.13 2.25 -3.24
C TYR A 194 -3.07 1.95 -4.74
N GLU A 195 -3.44 2.91 -5.59
CA GLU A 195 -3.43 2.74 -7.04
C GLU A 195 -2.06 2.25 -7.53
N GLU A 196 -1.01 2.99 -7.22
CA GLU A 196 0.32 2.73 -7.76
C GLU A 196 0.96 1.47 -7.20
N LEU A 197 0.73 1.16 -5.92
CA LEU A 197 1.21 -0.10 -5.37
C LEU A 197 0.47 -1.28 -6.00
N LEU A 198 -0.84 -1.19 -6.19
CA LEU A 198 -1.63 -2.26 -6.82
C LEU A 198 -1.24 -2.45 -8.29
N GLN A 199 -1.11 -1.37 -9.07
CA GLN A 199 -0.65 -1.43 -10.46
C GLN A 199 0.76 -2.02 -10.58
N SER A 200 1.66 -1.66 -9.64
CA SER A 200 3.03 -2.19 -9.61
C SER A 200 3.13 -3.71 -9.44
N LEU A 201 2.03 -4.36 -9.04
CA LEU A 201 1.91 -5.80 -8.87
C LEU A 201 1.48 -6.54 -10.16
N GLY A 202 1.14 -5.82 -11.24
CA GLY A 202 0.80 -6.43 -12.52
C GLY A 202 -0.32 -5.76 -13.33
N PRO A 203 -1.47 -5.37 -12.76
CA PRO A 203 -2.59 -4.78 -13.49
C PRO A 203 -2.32 -3.29 -13.78
N ILE A 204 -1.31 -3.03 -14.62
CA ILE A 204 -0.78 -1.67 -14.90
C ILE A 204 -1.51 -0.94 -16.03
N ASN A 205 -2.60 -1.49 -16.57
CA ASN A 205 -3.33 -0.78 -17.62
C ASN A 205 -4.50 -0.02 -17.00
N ASP A 206 -4.55 1.27 -17.30
CA ASP A 206 -5.68 2.11 -16.95
C ASP A 206 -6.90 1.79 -17.83
N THR A 207 -8.08 2.11 -17.31
CA THR A 207 -9.33 1.96 -18.04
C THR A 207 -10.34 3.03 -17.69
N SER A 208 -10.95 3.65 -18.70
CA SER A 208 -12.06 4.58 -18.51
C SER A 208 -13.43 3.89 -18.44
N THR A 209 -13.47 2.57 -18.63
CA THR A 209 -14.74 1.83 -18.88
C THR A 209 -15.18 0.94 -17.73
N VAL A 210 -14.36 0.80 -16.69
CA VAL A 210 -14.68 0.02 -15.50
C VAL A 210 -14.83 1.02 -14.35
N PRO A 211 -16.06 1.36 -13.92
CA PRO A 211 -16.30 2.51 -13.05
C PRO A 211 -16.07 2.25 -11.56
N TRP A 212 -15.55 1.07 -11.20
CA TRP A 212 -15.39 0.64 -9.80
C TRP A 212 -13.95 0.40 -9.39
N THR A 213 -13.01 0.36 -10.34
CA THR A 213 -11.59 0.10 -10.07
C THR A 213 -10.84 1.40 -9.88
N MET A 214 -9.84 1.40 -9.00
CA MET A 214 -8.90 2.51 -8.87
C MET A 214 -8.01 2.66 -10.11
N PHE A 215 -7.95 1.68 -11.00
CA PHE A 215 -7.25 1.79 -12.30
C PHE A 215 -8.05 2.58 -13.35
N ASN A 216 -9.05 3.34 -12.90
CA ASN A 216 -9.79 4.28 -13.71
C ASN A 216 -9.49 5.67 -13.21
N ASP A 217 -8.90 6.51 -14.06
CA ASP A 217 -8.48 7.89 -13.73
C ASP A 217 -9.59 8.77 -13.10
N ASN A 218 -10.85 8.38 -13.26
CA ASN A 218 -12.01 9.11 -12.70
C ASN A 218 -12.49 8.55 -11.35
N VAL A 219 -11.87 7.49 -10.84
CA VAL A 219 -12.22 6.81 -9.61
C VAL A 219 -11.13 7.07 -8.58
N GLN A 220 -11.52 7.70 -7.48
CA GLN A 220 -10.63 7.93 -6.34
C GLN A 220 -11.29 7.33 -5.11
N MET A 221 -10.60 6.39 -4.46
CA MET A 221 -11.10 5.65 -3.30
C MET A 221 -10.31 5.99 -2.04
N GLY A 222 -8.98 6.03 -2.13
CA GLY A 222 -8.08 6.18 -0.98
C GLY A 222 -8.01 4.96 -0.05
N PHE A 223 -8.53 3.80 -0.48
CA PHE A 223 -8.46 2.51 0.22
C PHE A 223 -8.55 1.34 -0.76
N PHE A 224 -8.14 0.13 -0.35
CA PHE A 224 -8.24 -1.07 -1.19
C PHE A 224 -9.67 -1.62 -1.23
N ASP A 225 -10.42 -1.22 -2.26
CA ASP A 225 -11.82 -1.60 -2.42
C ASP A 225 -12.02 -3.09 -2.77
N VAL A 226 -13.26 -3.56 -2.65
CA VAL A 226 -13.66 -4.96 -2.89
C VAL A 226 -13.48 -5.35 -4.35
N TYR A 227 -13.65 -4.43 -5.29
CA TYR A 227 -13.54 -4.74 -6.72
C TYR A 227 -12.09 -5.03 -7.11
N ASP A 228 -11.16 -4.18 -6.68
CA ASP A 228 -9.74 -4.37 -6.93
C ASP A 228 -9.19 -5.58 -6.16
N GLN A 229 -9.78 -5.93 -5.01
CA GLN A 229 -9.49 -7.19 -4.34
C GLN A 229 -9.83 -8.41 -5.22
N TYR A 230 -10.93 -8.39 -6.00
CA TYR A 230 -11.21 -9.45 -6.96
C TYR A 230 -10.14 -9.53 -8.05
N ILE A 231 -9.75 -8.39 -8.63
CA ILE A 231 -8.74 -8.33 -9.69
C ILE A 231 -7.41 -8.93 -9.21
N LEU A 232 -6.92 -8.48 -8.05
CA LEU A 232 -5.64 -8.94 -7.52
C LEU A 232 -5.69 -10.41 -7.07
N ASN A 233 -6.79 -10.88 -6.47
CA ASN A 233 -6.89 -12.28 -6.08
C ASN A 233 -7.02 -13.22 -7.29
N ILE A 234 -7.62 -12.80 -8.41
CA ILE A 234 -7.54 -13.54 -9.67
C ILE A 234 -6.08 -13.56 -10.16
N LEU A 235 -5.43 -12.39 -10.24
CA LEU A 235 -4.05 -12.29 -10.75
C LEU A 235 -3.07 -13.18 -9.96
N TYR A 236 -3.21 -13.22 -8.64
CA TYR A 236 -2.31 -13.95 -7.75
C TYR A 236 -2.74 -15.39 -7.46
N ASP A 237 -3.88 -15.85 -7.98
CA ASP A 237 -4.27 -17.25 -7.88
C ASP A 237 -3.19 -18.18 -8.44
N PRO A 238 -2.86 -19.32 -7.79
CA PRO A 238 -1.80 -20.22 -8.23
C PRO A 238 -2.01 -20.80 -9.64
N ARG A 239 -3.24 -20.83 -10.17
CA ARG A 239 -3.52 -21.27 -11.55
C ARG A 239 -3.19 -20.20 -12.59
N ILE A 240 -3.16 -18.93 -12.20
CA ILE A 240 -2.76 -17.82 -13.08
C ILE A 240 -1.24 -17.63 -13.01
N LYS A 241 -0.58 -17.86 -14.14
CA LYS A 241 0.89 -17.80 -14.26
C LYS A 241 1.35 -16.62 -15.08
N ALA A 242 2.54 -16.10 -14.75
CA ALA A 242 3.25 -15.18 -15.64
C ALA A 242 3.33 -15.77 -17.06
N GLY A 243 3.11 -14.94 -18.07
CA GLY A 243 3.15 -15.36 -19.48
C GLY A 243 1.90 -16.09 -19.98
N MET A 244 0.82 -16.21 -19.20
CA MET A 244 -0.45 -16.70 -19.75
C MET A 244 -1.10 -15.70 -20.69
N THR A 245 -1.60 -16.20 -21.82
CA THR A 245 -2.45 -15.51 -22.79
C THR A 245 -3.85 -15.27 -22.23
N VAL A 246 -4.62 -14.40 -22.87
CA VAL A 246 -6.05 -14.23 -22.58
C VAL A 246 -6.81 -15.57 -22.63
N GLN A 247 -6.52 -16.42 -23.63
CA GLN A 247 -7.22 -17.68 -23.80
C GLN A 247 -6.89 -18.67 -22.68
N GLU A 248 -5.61 -18.82 -22.33
CA GLU A 248 -5.18 -19.70 -21.24
C GLU A 248 -5.78 -19.26 -19.90
N VAL A 249 -5.89 -17.94 -19.66
CA VAL A 249 -6.57 -17.44 -18.46
C VAL A 249 -8.06 -17.79 -18.49
N LYS A 250 -8.75 -17.58 -19.62
CA LYS A 250 -10.17 -17.92 -19.76
C LYS A 250 -10.46 -19.39 -19.43
N ASP A 251 -9.55 -20.29 -19.79
CA ASP A 251 -9.71 -21.72 -19.58
C ASP A 251 -9.71 -22.13 -18.09
N VAL A 252 -9.01 -21.38 -17.23
CA VAL A 252 -8.94 -21.64 -15.78
C VAL A 252 -9.81 -20.72 -14.93
N LEU A 253 -10.32 -19.63 -15.51
CA LEU A 253 -11.03 -18.57 -14.79
C LEU A 253 -12.29 -19.04 -14.04
N PRO A 254 -13.11 -19.99 -14.54
CA PRO A 254 -14.28 -20.45 -13.81
C PRO A 254 -13.93 -21.05 -12.43
N GLN A 255 -12.87 -21.86 -12.36
CA GLN A 255 -12.44 -22.42 -11.08
C GLN A 255 -11.76 -21.36 -10.20
N VAL A 256 -10.95 -20.47 -10.80
CA VAL A 256 -10.31 -19.34 -10.09
C VAL A 256 -11.36 -18.46 -9.42
N LEU A 257 -12.37 -18.03 -10.18
CA LEU A 257 -13.39 -17.10 -9.68
C LEU A 257 -14.21 -17.69 -8.53
N THR A 258 -14.45 -19.01 -8.55
CA THR A 258 -15.12 -19.70 -7.46
C THR A 258 -14.35 -19.54 -6.14
N ASP A 259 -13.05 -19.81 -6.13
CA ASP A 259 -12.23 -19.73 -4.93
C ASP A 259 -12.00 -18.27 -4.50
N VAL A 260 -11.78 -17.38 -5.47
CA VAL A 260 -11.62 -15.94 -5.21
C VAL A 260 -12.87 -15.36 -4.55
N ARG A 261 -14.07 -15.74 -4.98
CA ARG A 261 -15.32 -15.29 -4.34
C ARG A 261 -15.39 -15.71 -2.88
N ILE A 262 -15.08 -16.97 -2.57
CA ILE A 262 -15.04 -17.47 -1.20
C ILE A 262 -14.06 -16.65 -0.35
N TRP A 263 -12.86 -16.38 -0.88
CA TRP A 263 -11.85 -15.60 -0.17
C TRP A 263 -12.28 -14.14 0.05
N VAL A 264 -12.71 -13.45 -1.02
CA VAL A 264 -13.10 -12.03 -0.97
C VAL A 264 -14.30 -11.82 -0.06
N SER A 265 -15.31 -12.70 -0.11
CA SER A 265 -16.43 -12.64 0.83
C SER A 265 -15.97 -12.82 2.27
N LYS A 266 -15.10 -13.81 2.54
CA LYS A 266 -14.59 -14.08 3.88
C LYS A 266 -13.77 -12.92 4.45
N VAL A 267 -12.83 -12.36 3.67
CA VAL A 267 -11.90 -11.32 4.17
C VAL A 267 -12.57 -9.96 4.35
N ASN A 268 -13.71 -9.73 3.68
CA ASN A 268 -14.52 -8.51 3.78
C ASN A 268 -15.81 -8.69 4.59
N GLU A 269 -16.06 -9.86 5.17
CA GLU A 269 -17.28 -10.19 5.92
C GLU A 269 -18.56 -9.89 5.11
N LEU A 270 -18.53 -10.20 3.81
CA LEU A 270 -19.69 -10.01 2.93
C LEU A 270 -20.74 -11.09 3.20
N GLN A 271 -22.01 -10.73 3.06
CA GLN A 271 -23.11 -11.69 3.12
C GLN A 271 -23.23 -12.37 1.74
N ASP A 272 -23.41 -13.69 1.75
CA ASP A 272 -23.62 -14.52 0.56
C ASP A 272 -24.94 -14.18 -0.16
#